data_AF-A0A5C9CM27-F1
#
_entry.id   AF-A0A5C9CM27-F1
#
_cell.length_a   1.000
_cell.length_b   1.000
_cell.length_c   1.000
_cell.angle_alpha   90.00
_cell.angle_beta   90.00
_cell.angle_gamma   90.00
#
_symmetry.space_group_name_H-M   'P 1'
#
loop_
_entity.id
_entity.type
_entity.pdbx_description
1 polymer ?
#
loop_
_entity_poly.entity_id
_entity_poly.type
_entity_poly.pdbx_seq_one_letter_code
_entity_poly.pdbx_strand_id
1 'polypeptide(L)'
;MSAKPHHLIEELRRWCPAALDATAAPPVEPPTLAKSEAYCRQLATSHYENFPLIARLLPKNLRQPFFNVYAYCRWSDDLGDELGDRDLSTRMLAWWRGQLARC
;
A
#
# COMPACT_ATOMS: atom_id res chain seq x y z
N MET A 1 18.82 11.06 -3.44
CA MET A 1 17.58 10.85 -4.22
C MET A 1 16.43 11.05 -3.27
N SER A 2 15.74 12.20 -3.37
CA SER A 2 14.67 12.56 -2.43
C SER A 2 13.51 11.58 -2.59
N ALA A 3 13.18 10.83 -1.54
CA ALA A 3 11.99 10.00 -1.52
C ALA A 3 10.78 10.92 -1.71
N LYS A 4 10.00 10.69 -2.78
CA LYS A 4 8.74 11.43 -2.95
C LYS A 4 7.84 11.08 -1.76
N PRO A 5 7.16 12.05 -1.12
CA PRO A 5 6.20 11.75 -0.08
C PRO A 5 5.16 10.78 -0.64
N HIS A 6 4.92 9.68 0.05
CA HIS A 6 3.79 8.82 -0.24
C HIS A 6 2.53 9.61 0.13
N HIS A 7 1.90 10.26 -0.84
CA HIS A 7 0.67 11.00 -0.62
C HIS A 7 -0.48 10.00 -0.63
N LEU A 8 -0.86 9.49 0.55
CA LEU A 8 -1.93 8.52 0.72
C LEU A 8 -3.19 8.84 -0.11
N ILE A 9 -3.61 10.10 -0.10
CA ILE A 9 -4.80 10.55 -0.84
C ILE A 9 -4.62 10.44 -2.36
N GLU A 10 -3.42 10.71 -2.90
CA GLU A 10 -3.15 10.56 -4.33
C GLU A 10 -3.14 9.09 -4.74
N GLU A 11 -2.55 8.23 -3.91
CA GLU A 11 -2.54 6.79 -4.14
C GLU A 11 -3.94 6.18 -4.02
N LEU A 12 -4.76 6.63 -3.07
CA LEU A 12 -6.18 6.25 -2.97
C LEU A 12 -6.95 6.65 -4.22
N ARG A 13 -6.77 7.88 -4.74
CA ARG A 13 -7.40 8.30 -6.00
C ARG A 13 -6.95 7.45 -7.19
N ARG A 14 -5.68 7.05 -7.22
CA ARG A 14 -5.09 6.25 -8.31
C ARG A 14 -5.61 4.82 -8.31
N TRP A 15 -5.58 4.15 -7.16
CA TRP A 15 -5.80 2.71 -7.07
C TRP A 15 -7.18 2.33 -6.58
N CYS A 16 -7.78 3.15 -5.72
CA CYS A 16 -9.01 2.83 -5.01
C CYS A 16 -9.94 4.05 -4.90
N PRO A 17 -10.33 4.69 -6.02
CA PRO A 17 -11.19 5.87 -5.98
C PRO A 17 -12.52 5.61 -5.28
N ALA A 18 -13.05 4.38 -5.38
CA ALA A 18 -14.24 3.92 -4.68
C ALA A 18 -14.13 3.97 -3.13
N ALA A 19 -12.91 4.00 -2.57
CA ALA A 19 -12.68 4.15 -1.14
C ALA A 19 -12.93 5.59 -0.67
N LEU A 20 -12.70 6.57 -1.54
CA LEU A 20 -12.91 7.99 -1.26
C LEU A 20 -14.35 8.42 -1.61
N ASP A 21 -14.89 7.87 -2.70
CA ASP A 21 -16.23 8.17 -3.18
C ASP A 21 -16.87 6.88 -3.71
N ALA A 22 -17.93 6.43 -3.04
CA ALA A 22 -18.62 5.19 -3.41
C ALA A 22 -19.27 5.22 -4.80
N THR A 23 -19.42 6.41 -5.40
CA THR A 23 -19.94 6.59 -6.77
C THR A 23 -18.84 6.56 -7.83
N ALA A 24 -17.57 6.61 -7.43
CA ALA A 24 -16.44 6.60 -8.35
C ALA A 24 -16.27 5.23 -8.99
N ALA A 25 -16.09 5.22 -10.32
CA ALA A 25 -15.84 4.00 -11.07
C ALA A 25 -14.49 3.38 -10.62
N PRO A 26 -14.40 2.04 -10.51
CA PRO A 26 -13.13 1.37 -10.29
C PRO A 26 -12.17 1.64 -11.45
N PRO A 27 -10.84 1.45 -11.25
CA PRO A 27 -9.88 1.49 -12.35
C PRO A 27 -10.32 0.54 -13.47
N VAL A 28 -10.17 0.98 -14.73
CA VAL A 28 -10.68 0.25 -15.92
C VAL A 28 -10.06 -1.14 -16.05
N GLU A 29 -8.86 -1.36 -15.51
CA GLU A 29 -8.19 -2.66 -15.52
C GLU A 29 -7.34 -2.85 -14.25
N PRO A 30 -7.44 -4.01 -13.56
CA PRO A 30 -6.59 -4.30 -12.42
C PRO A 30 -5.12 -4.46 -12.87
N PRO A 31 -4.14 -4.04 -12.05
CA PRO A 31 -2.73 -4.22 -12.39
C PRO A 31 -2.38 -5.71 -12.51
N THR A 32 -1.49 -6.02 -13.45
CA THR A 32 -0.93 -7.38 -13.56
C THR A 32 -0.10 -7.73 -12.33
N LEU A 33 0.05 -9.03 -12.03
CA LEU A 33 0.86 -9.50 -10.89
C LEU A 33 2.25 -8.86 -10.87
N ALA A 34 2.93 -8.82 -12.02
CA ALA A 34 4.26 -8.21 -12.14
C ALA A 34 4.27 -6.71 -11.80
N LYS A 35 3.23 -5.95 -12.19
CA LYS A 35 3.09 -4.53 -11.84
C LYS A 35 2.84 -4.36 -10.33
N SER A 36 1.98 -5.20 -9.75
CA SER A 36 1.70 -5.19 -8.31
C SER A 36 2.95 -5.52 -7.48
N GLU A 37 3.70 -6.54 -7.89
CA GLU A 37 4.95 -6.92 -7.22
C GLU A 37 6.03 -5.82 -7.31
N ALA A 38 6.14 -5.17 -8.47
CA ALA A 38 7.04 -4.04 -8.66
C ALA A 38 6.66 -2.85 -7.77
N TYR A 39 5.37 -2.55 -7.63
CA TYR A 39 4.86 -1.53 -6.72
C TYR A 39 5.20 -1.86 -5.26
N CYS A 40 4.90 -3.08 -4.79
CA CYS A 40 5.20 -3.49 -3.42
C CYS A 40 6.70 -3.39 -3.11
N ARG A 41 7.55 -3.78 -4.06
CA ARG A 41 9.00 -3.64 -3.94
C ARG A 41 9.44 -2.19 -3.89
N GLN A 42 8.87 -1.33 -4.73
CA GLN A 42 9.18 0.10 -4.72
C GLN A 42 8.79 0.72 -3.37
N LEU A 43 7.57 0.46 -2.88
CA LEU A 43 7.08 0.95 -1.61
C LEU A 43 7.95 0.48 -0.42
N ALA A 44 8.35 -0.79 -0.43
CA ALA A 44 9.19 -1.38 0.61
C ALA A 44 10.65 -0.90 0.60
N THR A 45 11.11 -0.32 -0.51
CA THR A 45 12.49 0.17 -0.66
C THR A 45 12.59 1.69 -0.63
N SER A 46 11.46 2.41 -0.70
CA SER A 46 11.40 3.87 -0.62
C SER A 46 11.15 4.42 0.79
N HIS A 47 10.55 3.63 1.70
CA HIS A 47 10.25 4.06 3.08
C HIS A 47 11.27 3.55 4.11
N TYR A 48 11.80 4.48 4.92
CA TYR A 48 12.75 4.33 6.04
C TYR A 48 14.12 3.66 5.76
N GLU A 49 15.17 4.27 6.33
CA GLU A 49 16.59 3.94 6.08
C GLU A 49 17.02 2.52 6.50
N ASN A 50 16.23 1.81 7.31
CA ASN A 50 16.62 0.52 7.91
C ASN A 50 16.07 -0.73 7.20
N PHE A 51 14.95 -0.63 6.47
CA PHE A 51 14.31 -1.80 5.84
C PHE A 51 15.07 -2.40 4.64
N PRO A 52 15.82 -1.62 3.84
CA PRO A 52 16.68 -2.18 2.79
C PRO A 52 17.74 -3.16 3.33
N LEU A 53 18.15 -3.04 4.59
CA LEU A 53 19.05 -3.99 5.24
C LEU A 53 18.36 -5.32 5.54
N ILE A 54 17.14 -5.30 6.09
CA ILE A 54 16.35 -6.50 6.38
C ILE A 54 16.03 -7.27 5.10
N ALA A 55 15.65 -6.56 4.04
CA ALA A 55 15.41 -7.16 2.72
C ALA A 55 16.67 -7.81 2.11
N ARG A 56 17.86 -7.29 2.41
CA ARG A 56 19.14 -7.88 1.96
C ARG A 56 19.51 -9.14 2.75
N LEU A 57 19.17 -9.22 4.03
CA LEU A 57 19.41 -10.38 4.90
C LEU A 57 18.48 -11.57 4.57
N LEU A 58 17.33 -11.31 3.93
CA LEU A 58 16.43 -12.37 3.48
C LEU A 58 17.00 -13.16 2.28
N PRO A 59 16.82 -14.50 2.25
CA PRO A 59 17.03 -15.32 1.06
C PRO A 59 16.30 -14.73 -0.16
N LYS A 60 16.92 -14.80 -1.35
CA LYS A 60 16.43 -14.13 -2.56
C LYS A 60 14.97 -14.48 -2.89
N ASN A 61 14.56 -15.73 -2.67
CA ASN A 61 13.22 -16.24 -2.92
C ASN A 61 12.16 -15.68 -1.95
N LEU A 62 12.55 -15.16 -0.78
CA LEU A 62 11.61 -14.63 0.22
C LEU A 62 11.42 -13.10 0.14
N ARG A 63 12.25 -12.40 -0.65
CA ARG A 63 12.22 -10.94 -0.73
C ARG A 63 10.90 -10.42 -1.31
N GLN A 64 10.42 -11.00 -2.41
CA GLN A 64 9.18 -10.53 -3.04
C GLN A 64 7.93 -10.78 -2.16
N PRO A 65 7.72 -11.99 -1.60
CA PRO A 65 6.64 -12.20 -0.63
C PRO A 65 6.71 -11.23 0.56
N PHE A 66 7.91 -10.96 1.06
CA PHE A 66 8.11 -10.00 2.14
C PHE A 66 7.70 -8.57 1.74
N PHE A 67 8.06 -8.11 0.54
CA PHE A 67 7.62 -6.80 0.05
C PHE A 67 6.11 -6.69 -0.07
N ASN A 68 5.43 -7.76 -0.46
CA ASN A 68 3.97 -7.79 -0.56
C ASN A 68 3.31 -7.63 0.82
N VAL A 69 3.81 -8.34 1.84
CA VAL A 69 3.32 -8.21 3.22
C VAL A 69 3.64 -6.84 3.80
N TYR A 70 4.87 -6.35 3.60
CA TYR A 70 5.27 -5.03 4.06
C TYR A 70 4.38 -3.93 3.46
N ALA A 71 4.09 -3.99 2.16
CA ALA A 71 3.23 -3.02 1.50
C ALA A 71 1.82 -2.97 2.13
N TYR A 72 1.26 -4.14 2.47
CA TYR A 72 -0.03 -4.20 3.17
C TYR A 72 0.00 -3.55 4.56
N CYS A 73 1.05 -3.80 5.34
CA CYS A 73 1.23 -3.17 6.65
C CYS A 73 1.42 -1.65 6.51
N ARG A 74 2.25 -1.20 5.57
CA ARG A 74 2.52 0.23 5.35
C ARG A 74 1.25 1.00 4.99
N TRP A 75 0.42 0.45 4.12
CA TRP A 75 -0.90 1.02 3.81
C TRP A 75 -1.80 1.10 5.05
N SER A 76 -1.74 0.10 5.94
CA SER A 76 -2.52 0.12 7.18
C SER A 76 -2.05 1.24 8.12
N ASP A 77 -0.74 1.41 8.26
CA ASP A 77 -0.16 2.49 9.07
C ASP A 77 -0.54 3.87 8.50
N ASP A 78 -0.44 4.06 7.19
CA ASP A 78 -0.78 5.34 6.55
C ASP A 78 -2.25 5.71 6.72
N LEU A 79 -3.16 4.73 6.57
CA LEU A 79 -4.58 4.94 6.83
C LEU A 79 -4.86 5.27 8.31
N GLY A 80 -4.04 4.75 9.24
CA GLY A 80 -4.13 5.05 10.66
C GLY A 80 -3.62 6.46 11.00
N ASP A 81 -2.49 6.86 10.43
CA ASP A 81 -1.72 8.02 10.88
C ASP A 81 -1.97 9.29 10.05
N GLU A 82 -2.21 9.18 8.73
CA GLU A 82 -2.22 10.35 7.82
C GLU A 82 -3.61 10.99 7.63
N LEU A 83 -4.70 10.32 8.00
CA LEU A 83 -6.07 10.80 7.75
C LEU A 83 -6.57 11.86 8.75
N GLY A 84 -5.92 11.97 9.93
CA GLY A 84 -6.23 13.00 10.94
C GLY A 84 -7.59 12.88 11.64
N ASP A 85 -8.43 11.92 11.28
CA ASP A 85 -9.75 11.64 11.87
C ASP A 85 -9.87 10.15 12.21
N ARG A 86 -10.11 9.86 13.49
CA ARG A 86 -10.15 8.48 14.01
C ARG A 86 -11.28 7.64 13.42
N ASP A 87 -12.46 8.22 13.24
CA ASP A 87 -13.63 7.49 12.75
C ASP A 87 -13.48 7.23 11.24
N LEU A 88 -12.87 8.17 10.51
CA LEU A 88 -12.47 7.98 9.13
C LEU A 88 -11.39 6.89 9.01
N SER A 89 -10.32 6.94 9.81
CA SER A 89 -9.28 5.90 9.83
C SER A 89 -9.85 4.53 10.12
N THR A 90 -10.74 4.41 11.10
CA THR A 90 -11.39 3.14 11.44
C THR A 90 -12.20 2.58 10.27
N ARG A 91 -12.99 3.42 9.59
CA ARG A 91 -13.75 3.02 8.40
C ARG A 91 -12.83 2.61 7.25
N MET A 92 -11.75 3.35 7.01
CA MET A 92 -10.80 3.04 5.95
C MET A 92 -10.02 1.76 6.22
N LEU A 93 -9.62 1.50 7.47
CA LEU A 93 -8.99 0.24 7.86
C LEU A 93 -9.94 -0.96 7.69
N ALA A 94 -11.22 -0.80 8.04
CA ALA A 94 -12.24 -1.82 7.80
C ALA A 94 -12.42 -2.09 6.30
N TRP A 95 -12.47 -1.04 5.48
CA TRP A 95 -12.49 -1.16 4.02
C TRP A 95 -11.24 -1.87 3.49
N TRP A 96 -10.05 -1.52 3.97
CA TRP A 96 -8.78 -2.10 3.53
C TRP A 96 -8.68 -3.60 3.86
N ARG A 97 -9.13 -3.99 5.06
CA ARG A 97 -9.28 -5.39 5.44
C ARG A 97 -10.24 -6.14 4.50
N GLY A 98 -11.34 -5.49 4.10
CA GLY A 98 -12.28 -6.03 3.13
C GLY A 98 -11.67 -6.28 1.75
N GLN A 99 -10.69 -5.48 1.32
CA GLN A 99 -9.98 -5.72 0.05
C GLN A 99 -9.12 -6.98 0.12
N LEU A 100 -8.38 -7.20 1.21
CA LEU A 100 -7.57 -8.42 1.38
C LEU A 100 -8.44 -9.69 1.35
N ALA A 101 -9.64 -9.64 1.92
CA ALA A 101 -10.56 -10.78 1.93
C ALA A 101 -11.17 -11.11 0.55
N ARG A 102 -11.01 -10.22 -0.44
CA ARG A 102 -11.52 -10.40 -1.82
C ARG A 102 -10.49 -10.97 -2.79
N CYS A 103 -9.23 -11.10 -2.36
CA CYS A 103 -8.16 -11.75 -3.13
C CYS A 103 -8.25 -13.27 -2.99
#